data_AF-A0A1G0DMG4-F1
#
_entry.id   AF-A0A1G0DMG4-F1
#
_cell.length_a   1.000
_cell.length_b   1.000
_cell.length_c   1.000
_cell.angle_alpha   90.00
_cell.angle_beta   90.00
_cell.angle_gamma   90.00
#
_symmetry.space_group_name_H-M   'P 1'
#
loop_
_entity.id
_entity.type
_entity.pdbx_description
1 polymer ?
#
loop_
_entity_poly.entity_id
_entity_poly.type
_entity_poly.pdbx_seq_one_letter_code
_entity_poly.pdbx_strand_id
1 'polypeptide(L)'
;MKTYILNLYYPSLKEYAGKVSMAKDFVEDVAGKSNYRVIRAGESICSLAFATDADPADFERQLDDLGESQFQYLLVEICGIPAGWTDKSVYQWLRDRLCKGSEK
;
A
#
# COMPACT_ATOMS: atom_id res chain seq x y z
N MET A 1 -12.27 0.94 -9.49
CA MET A 1 -10.92 1.22 -8.97
C MET A 1 -11.03 1.77 -7.57
N LYS A 2 -10.47 1.05 -6.62
CA LYS A 2 -10.42 1.43 -5.19
C LYS A 2 -9.00 1.81 -4.83
N THR A 3 -8.84 2.68 -3.84
CA THR A 3 -7.53 3.15 -3.37
C THR A 3 -7.27 2.59 -1.98
N TYR A 4 -6.07 2.11 -1.72
CA TYR A 4 -5.68 1.43 -0.48
C TYR A 4 -4.38 2.02 0.10
N ILE A 5 -4.21 1.86 1.41
CA ILE A 5 -2.90 1.92 2.08
C ILE A 5 -2.58 0.54 2.65
N LEU A 6 -1.41 0.02 2.29
CA LEU A 6 -0.80 -1.17 2.88
C LEU A 6 0.35 -0.73 3.79
N ASN A 7 0.27 -1.07 5.07
CA ASN A 7 1.37 -0.93 6.02
C ASN A 7 1.97 -2.30 6.28
N LEU A 8 3.27 -2.45 6.04
CA LEU A 8 4.08 -3.63 6.34
C LEU A 8 4.87 -3.34 7.60
N TYR A 9 4.79 -4.22 8.59
CA TYR A 9 5.48 -4.14 9.87
C TYR A 9 6.47 -5.30 9.98
N TYR A 10 7.71 -4.97 10.32
CA TYR A 10 8.80 -5.94 10.42
C TYR A 10 9.82 -5.49 11.47
N PRO A 11 10.56 -6.39 12.11
CA PRO A 11 11.52 -6.02 13.16
C PRO A 11 12.80 -5.40 12.59
N SER A 12 13.23 -5.79 11.39
CA SER A 12 14.46 -5.30 10.77
C SER A 12 14.41 -5.41 9.24
N LEU A 13 14.68 -4.31 8.54
CA LEU A 13 14.72 -4.30 7.07
C LEU A 13 15.79 -5.25 6.53
N LYS A 14 16.90 -5.46 7.24
CA LYS A 14 18.01 -6.32 6.78
C LYS A 14 17.55 -7.78 6.60
N GLU A 15 16.72 -8.28 7.51
CA GLU A 15 16.22 -9.66 7.47
C GLU A 15 15.02 -9.80 6.53
N TYR A 16 14.22 -8.73 6.40
CA TYR A 16 12.92 -8.75 5.72
C TYR A 16 12.92 -8.04 4.36
N ALA A 17 14.07 -7.55 3.88
CA ALA A 17 14.20 -6.83 2.61
C ALA A 17 13.58 -7.60 1.43
N GLY A 18 13.77 -8.92 1.38
CA GLY A 18 13.19 -9.77 0.34
C GLY A 18 11.66 -9.73 0.34
N LYS A 19 11.03 -9.89 1.52
CA LYS A 19 9.57 -9.84 1.66
C LYS A 19 9.01 -8.45 1.37
N VAL A 20 9.69 -7.40 1.81
CA VAL A 20 9.32 -6.01 1.48
C VAL A 20 9.41 -5.78 -0.02
N SER A 21 10.43 -6.31 -0.70
CA SER A 21 10.53 -6.23 -2.16
C SER A 21 9.39 -6.97 -2.83
N MET A 22 9.11 -8.21 -2.44
CA MET A 22 8.02 -9.01 -3.02
C MET A 22 6.65 -8.33 -2.83
N ALA A 23 6.39 -7.77 -1.65
CA ALA A 23 5.16 -7.02 -1.40
C ALA A 23 5.05 -5.75 -2.27
N LYS A 24 6.19 -5.08 -2.52
CA LYS A 24 6.22 -3.94 -3.45
C LYS A 24 5.97 -4.38 -4.89
N ASP A 25 6.64 -5.43 -5.35
CA ASP A 25 6.46 -5.97 -6.70
C ASP A 25 5.00 -6.39 -6.93
N PHE A 26 4.39 -7.03 -5.92
CA PHE A 26 2.96 -7.34 -5.94
C PHE A 26 2.08 -6.09 -6.06
N VAL A 27 2.33 -5.06 -5.24
CA VAL A 27 1.60 -3.79 -5.32
C VAL A 27 1.79 -3.10 -6.68
N GLU A 28 2.99 -3.18 -7.26
CA GLU A 28 3.29 -2.64 -8.58
C GLU A 28 2.49 -3.33 -9.69
N ASP A 29 2.39 -4.66 -9.62
CA ASP A 29 1.66 -5.47 -10.59
C ASP A 29 0.15 -5.24 -10.52
N VAL A 30 -0.43 -5.29 -9.32
CA VAL A 30 -1.89 -5.13 -9.14
C VAL A 30 -2.37 -3.70 -9.33
N ALA A 31 -1.56 -2.69 -9.02
CA ALA A 31 -1.92 -1.31 -9.27
C ALA A 31 -1.71 -0.93 -10.75
N GLY A 32 -0.79 -1.61 -11.43
CA GLY A 32 -0.12 -1.10 -12.61
C GLY A 32 0.96 -0.09 -12.20
N LYS A 33 2.11 -0.15 -12.88
CA LYS A 33 3.39 0.52 -12.51
C LYS A 33 3.32 2.02 -12.18
N SER A 34 2.26 2.73 -12.55
CA SER A 34 2.07 4.17 -12.27
C SER A 34 1.07 4.48 -11.14
N ASN A 35 0.39 3.48 -10.59
CA ASN A 35 -0.75 3.67 -9.68
C ASN A 35 -0.46 3.28 -8.25
N TYR A 36 0.80 3.35 -7.85
CA TYR A 36 1.24 3.15 -6.48
C TYR A 36 2.28 4.19 -6.07
N ARG A 37 2.48 4.31 -4.77
CA ARG A 37 3.44 5.23 -4.16
C ARG A 37 3.88 4.74 -2.80
N VAL A 38 5.19 4.74 -2.55
CA VAL A 38 5.74 4.56 -1.20
C VAL A 38 5.51 5.85 -0.40
N ILE A 39 4.78 5.76 0.71
CA ILE A 39 4.50 6.87 1.64
C ILE A 39 5.66 7.00 2.64
N ARG A 40 6.11 5.87 3.21
CA ARG A 40 7.19 5.80 4.18
C ARG A 40 7.92 4.48 4.05
N ALA A 41 9.25 4.49 4.16
CA ALA A 41 10.06 3.28 4.32
C ALA A 41 11.08 3.52 5.45
N GLY A 42 11.22 2.56 6.34
CA GLY A 42 12.18 2.59 7.44
C GLY A 42 12.62 1.19 7.84
N GLU A 43 13.42 1.11 8.91
CA GLU A 43 13.97 -0.15 9.40
C GLU A 43 12.91 -1.13 9.90
N SER A 44 11.73 -0.64 10.31
CA SER A 44 10.67 -1.48 10.89
C SER A 44 9.28 -1.31 10.28
N ILE A 45 9.12 -0.40 9.31
CA ILE A 45 7.83 -0.14 8.67
C ILE A 45 7.98 0.31 7.22
N CYS A 46 7.10 -0.18 6.35
CA CYS A 46 6.92 0.32 4.99
C CYS A 46 5.42 0.58 4.73
N SER A 47 5.07 1.80 4.30
CA SER A 47 3.71 2.19 3.96
C SER A 47 3.61 2.49 2.46
N LEU A 48 2.67 1.82 1.79
CA LEU A 48 2.43 1.89 0.35
C LEU A 48 0.98 2.34 0.12
N ALA A 49 0.79 3.39 -0.68
CA ALA A 49 -0.54 3.77 -1.19
C ALA A 49 -0.66 3.30 -2.64
N PHE A 50 -1.78 2.67 -3.00
CA PHE A 50 -1.97 2.17 -4.37
C PHE A 50 -3.44 2.11 -4.75
N ALA A 51 -3.74 2.02 -6.04
CA ALA A 51 -5.09 1.89 -6.53
C ALA A 51 -5.19 0.75 -7.55
N THR A 52 -6.22 -0.09 -7.40
CA THR A 52 -6.40 -1.32 -8.17
C THR A 52 -7.88 -1.63 -8.37
N ASP A 53 -8.17 -2.49 -9.35
CA ASP A 53 -9.47 -3.14 -9.56
C ASP A 53 -9.50 -4.59 -9.05
N ALA A 54 -8.37 -5.11 -8.53
CA ALA A 54 -8.27 -6.47 -8.00
C ALA A 54 -9.09 -6.64 -6.70
N ASP A 55 -9.52 -7.88 -6.45
CA ASP A 55 -10.33 -8.25 -5.29
C ASP A 55 -9.50 -8.21 -3.99
N PRO A 56 -9.92 -7.48 -2.94
CA PRO A 56 -9.26 -7.46 -1.63
C PRO A 56 -8.92 -8.84 -1.05
N ALA A 57 -9.76 -9.86 -1.27
CA ALA A 57 -9.52 -11.20 -0.75
C ALA A 57 -8.27 -11.86 -1.37
N ASP A 58 -7.95 -11.51 -2.63
CA ASP A 58 -6.72 -11.98 -3.28
C ASP A 58 -5.47 -11.31 -2.71
N PHE A 59 -5.59 -10.07 -2.20
CA PHE A 59 -4.47 -9.39 -1.51
C PHE A 59 -4.12 -10.05 -0.20
N GLU A 60 -5.13 -10.34 0.62
CA GLU A 60 -4.95 -10.99 1.93
C GLU A 60 -4.19 -12.30 1.76
N ARG A 61 -4.69 -13.18 0.88
CA ARG A 61 -4.07 -14.49 0.59
C ARG A 61 -2.60 -14.39 0.16
N GLN A 62 -2.26 -13.47 -0.74
CA GLN A 62 -0.90 -13.33 -1.26
C GLN A 62 0.07 -12.73 -0.23
N LEU A 63 -0.41 -11.86 0.65
CA LEU A 63 0.40 -11.28 1.71
C LEU A 63 0.61 -12.26 2.87
N ASP A 64 -0.38 -13.11 3.16
CA ASP A 64 -0.27 -14.18 4.16
C ASP A 64 0.79 -15.22 3.77
N ASP A 65 0.91 -15.53 2.46
CA ASP A 65 1.96 -16.40 1.92
C ASP A 65 3.38 -15.84 2.18
N LEU A 66 3.53 -14.55 2.47
CA LEU A 66 4.82 -13.96 2.88
C LEU A 66 5.20 -14.31 4.33
N GLY A 67 4.30 -14.89 5.13
CA GLY A 67 4.57 -15.50 6.44
C GLY A 67 4.37 -14.56 7.64
N GLU A 68 3.40 -14.92 8.49
CA GLU A 68 2.78 -14.06 9.52
C GLU A 68 3.55 -13.85 10.82
N SER A 69 4.45 -14.76 11.21
CA SER A 69 4.92 -14.81 12.61
C SER A 69 5.77 -13.61 13.05
N GLN A 70 6.34 -12.85 12.10
CA GLN A 70 7.14 -11.65 12.35
C GLN A 70 7.01 -10.57 11.27
N PHE A 71 6.23 -10.82 10.20
CA PHE A 71 6.00 -9.90 9.09
C PHE A 71 4.49 -9.64 9.02
N GLN A 72 4.04 -8.61 9.71
CA GLN A 72 2.62 -8.29 9.84
C GLN A 72 2.25 -7.21 8.82
N TYR A 73 0.99 -7.15 8.43
CA TYR A 73 0.51 -6.07 7.58
C TYR A 73 -0.87 -5.57 7.97
N LEU A 74 -1.19 -4.35 7.52
CA LEU A 74 -2.52 -3.76 7.62
C LEU A 74 -2.89 -3.14 6.27
N LEU A 75 -3.94 -3.66 5.65
CA LEU A 75 -4.52 -3.13 4.43
C LEU A 75 -5.79 -2.33 4.75
N VAL A 76 -5.86 -1.08 4.30
CA VAL A 76 -7.00 -0.17 4.56
C VAL A 76 -7.50 0.43 3.26
N GLU A 77 -8.79 0.24 2.96
CA GLU A 77 -9.47 0.93 1.86
C GLU A 77 -9.68 2.42 2.22
N ILE A 78 -9.31 3.31 1.30
CA ILE A 78 -9.46 4.76 1.45
C ILE A 78 -10.71 5.22 0.68
N CYS A 79 -11.75 5.57 1.41
CA CYS A 79 -13.01 6.07 0.83
C CYS A 79 -13.10 7.60 0.80
N GLY A 80 -12.09 8.32 1.27
CA GLY A 80 -12.10 9.78 1.37
C GLY A 80 -10.72 10.39 1.60
N ILE A 81 -10.59 11.69 1.35
CA ILE A 81 -9.30 12.38 1.49
C ILE A 81 -8.91 12.39 2.98
N PRO A 82 -7.75 11.82 3.36
CA PRO A 82 -7.35 11.77 4.76
C PRO A 82 -7.14 13.19 5.32
N ALA A 83 -7.70 13.45 6.50
CA ALA A 83 -7.46 14.66 7.27
C ALA A 83 -6.27 14.41 8.23
N GLY A 84 -5.09 14.92 7.88
CA GLY A 84 -3.87 14.71 8.67
C GLY A 84 -2.63 15.31 8.02
N TRP A 85 -1.46 14.98 8.58
CA TRP A 85 -0.17 15.45 8.09
C TRP A 85 0.52 14.35 7.28
N THR A 86 0.64 14.55 5.98
CA THR A 86 1.43 13.69 5.07
C THR A 86 2.22 14.56 4.10
N ASP A 87 3.14 13.95 3.35
CA ASP A 87 3.88 14.65 2.31
C ASP A 87 2.91 15.26 1.27
N LYS A 88 3.16 16.52 0.88
CA LYS A 88 2.26 17.29 0.00
C LYS A 88 2.03 16.59 -1.34
N SER A 89 3.04 15.92 -1.88
CA SER A 89 2.93 15.23 -3.16
C SER A 89 2.15 13.91 -3.04
N VAL A 90 2.23 13.21 -1.91
CA VAL A 90 1.37 12.05 -1.59
C VAL A 90 -0.08 12.51 -1.41
N TYR A 91 -0.30 13.61 -0.69
CA TYR A 91 -1.62 14.20 -0.52
C TYR A 91 -2.27 14.56 -1.86
N GLN A 92 -1.55 15.26 -2.74
CA GLN A 92 -2.03 15.61 -4.08
C GLN A 92 -2.38 14.36 -4.89
N TRP A 93 -1.51 13.35 -4.88
CA TRP A 93 -1.76 12.08 -5.58
C TRP A 93 -3.03 11.37 -5.07
N LEU A 94 -3.23 11.28 -3.76
CA LEU A 94 -4.43 10.69 -3.15
C LEU A 94 -5.69 11.49 -3.51
N ARG A 95 -5.62 12.82 -3.36
CA ARG A 95 -6.73 13.72 -3.65
C ARG A 95 -7.17 13.61 -5.10
N ASP A 96 -6.23 13.70 -6.05
CA ASP A 96 -6.54 13.68 -7.47
C ASP A 96 -7.19 12.35 -7.90
N ARG A 97 -6.87 11.23 -7.23
CA ARG A 97 -7.54 9.94 -7.46
C ARG A 97 -8.94 9.88 -6.88
N LEU A 98 -9.09 10.26 -5.62
CA LEU A 98 -10.37 10.17 -4.91
C LEU A 98 -11.41 11.13 -5.51
N CYS A 99 -10.99 12.34 -5.91
CA CYS A 99 -11.86 13.29 -6.59
C CYS A 99 -12.30 12.80 -7.97
N LYS A 100 -11.40 12.23 -8.78
CA LYS A 100 -11.77 11.65 -10.10
C LYS A 100 -12.71 10.45 -10.00
N GLY A 101 -12.64 9.69 -8.91
CA GLY A 101 -13.57 8.59 -8.63
C GLY A 101 -14.98 9.04 -8.27
N SER A 102 -15.15 10.29 -7.83
CA SER A 102 -16.41 10.88 -7.36
C SER A 102 -17.23 11.55 -8.47
N GLU A 103 -16.68 11.67 -9.69
CA GLU A 103 -17.33 12.28 -10.86
C GLU A 103 -18.18 11.26 -11.68
N LYS A 104 -18.49 10.09 -11.11
CA LYS A 104 -19.33 9.06 -11.74
C LYS A 104 -20.70 8.95 -11.07
#